data_AF-A0A0F9RQ81-F1
#
_entry.id   AF-A0A0F9RQ81-F1
#
_cell.length_a   1.000
_cell.length_b   1.000
_cell.length_c   1.000
_cell.angle_alpha   90.00
_cell.angle_beta   90.00
_cell.angle_gamma   90.00
#
_symmetry.space_group_name_H-M   'P 1'
#
loop_
_entity.id
_entity.type
_entity.pdbx_description
1 polymer ?
#
loop_
_entity_poly.entity_id
_entity_poly.type
_entity_poly.pdbx_seq_one_letter_code
_entity_poly.pdbx_strand_id
1 'polypeptide(L)' 'MAELPVEIEIQRVMNLVRGFGWEKVKEEIQGNTISITITKKLSETDFTEGTAVPS' A
#
# COMPACT_ATOMS: atom_id res chain seq x y z
N MET A 1 5.47 -5.86 24.28
CA MET A 1 5.83 -6.05 22.86
C MET A 1 6.82 -4.95 22.52
N ALA A 2 7.97 -5.25 21.93
CA ALA A 2 8.90 -4.20 21.52
C ALA A 2 8.24 -3.42 20.38
N GLU A 3 7.94 -2.15 20.61
CA GLU A 3 7.37 -1.27 19.58
C GLU A 3 8.48 -0.98 18.56
N LEU A 4 8.34 -1.54 17.36
CA LEU A 4 9.20 -1.18 16.24
C LEU A 4 8.92 0.29 15.89
N PRO A 5 9.96 1.06 15.50
CA PRO A 5 9.77 2.42 15.01
C PRO A 5 8.70 2.45 13.90
N VAL A 6 7.80 3.44 13.95
CA VAL A 6 6.69 3.62 12.99
C VAL A 6 7.18 3.58 11.53
N GLU A 7 8.36 4.14 11.28
CA GLU A 7 9.01 4.11 9.97
C GLU A 7 9.29 2.69 9.47
N ILE A 8 9.64 1.75 10.36
CA ILE A 8 9.85 0.34 10.00
C ILE A 8 8.53 -0.29 9.59
N GLU A 9 7.43 -0.01 10.29
CA GLU A 9 6.12 -0.55 9.89
C GLU A 9 5.67 -0.03 8.53
N ILE A 10 5.84 1.28 8.29
CA ILE A 10 5.55 1.86 6.98
C ILE A 10 6.44 1.22 5.89
N GLN A 11 7.73 1.02 6.16
CA GLN A 11 8.63 0.36 5.21
C GLN A 11 8.22 -1.09 4.93
N ARG A 12 7.75 -1.85 5.92
CA ARG A 12 7.25 -3.22 5.72
C ARG A 12 6.07 -3.24 4.77
N VAL A 13 5.07 -2.37 4.99
CA VAL A 13 3.92 -2.26 4.09
C VAL A 13 4.37 -1.86 2.69
N MET A 14 5.24 -0.86 2.56
CA MET A 14 5.75 -0.43 1.26
C MET A 14 6.54 -1.53 0.54
N ASN A 15 7.33 -2.32 1.26
CA ASN A 15 8.07 -3.44 0.66
C ASN A 15 7.14 -4.54 0.13
N LEU A 16 6.01 -4.78 0.80
CA LEU A 16 5.00 -5.72 0.32
C LEU A 16 4.32 -5.22 -0.96
N VAL A 17 3.92 -3.95 -0.99
CA VAL A 17 3.09 -3.43 -2.08
C VAL A 17 3.87 -2.93 -3.29
N ARG A 18 5.15 -2.54 -3.12
CA ARG A 18 6.01 -2.04 -4.20
C ARG A 18 6.17 -3.02 -5.36
N GLY A 19 6.25 -4.32 -5.08
CA GLY A 19 6.35 -5.36 -6.10
C GLY A 19 5.16 -5.40 -7.05
N PHE A 20 4.02 -4.86 -6.63
CA PHE A 20 2.80 -4.75 -7.44
C PHE A 20 2.66 -3.38 -8.13
N GLY A 21 3.70 -2.52 -8.07
CA GLY A 21 3.72 -1.21 -8.71
C GLY A 21 3.06 -0.08 -7.89
N TRP A 22 2.82 -0.27 -6.60
CA TRP A 22 2.32 0.79 -5.72
C TRP A 22 3.46 1.66 -5.17
N GLU A 23 3.23 2.97 -5.15
CA GLU A 23 4.16 4.00 -4.69
C GLU A 23 3.54 4.80 -3.54
N LYS A 24 4.34 5.20 -2.55
CA LYS A 24 3.88 6.03 -1.42
C LYS A 24 3.77 7.48 -1.88
N VAL A 25 2.62 8.10 -1.63
CA VAL A 25 2.37 9.52 -1.94
C VAL A 25 2.39 10.38 -0.68
N LYS A 26 1.83 9.87 0.42
CA LYS A 26 1.72 10.61 1.68
C LYS A 26 1.75 9.66 2.86
N GLU A 27 2.28 10.14 3.98
CA GLU A 27 2.09 9.52 5.28
C GLU A 27 1.69 10.56 6.31
N GLU A 28 0.80 10.18 7.22
CA GLU A 28 0.37 10.98 8.36
C GLU A 28 0.37 10.11 9.60
N ILE A 29 0.97 10.62 10.67
CA ILE A 29 0.99 9.97 11.98
C ILE A 29 0.17 10.84 12.91
N GLN A 30 -0.96 10.32 13.38
CA GLN A 30 -1.87 11.02 14.28
C GLN A 30 -2.06 10.18 15.54
N GLY A 31 -1.30 10.49 16.59
CA GLY A 31 -1.33 9.75 17.85
C GLY A 31 -0.95 8.28 17.64
N ASN A 32 -1.94 7.39 17.76
CA ASN A 32 -1.78 5.93 17.62
C ASN A 32 -2.18 5.39 16.24
N THR A 33 -2.40 6.28 15.26
CA THR A 33 -2.84 5.91 13.92
C THR A 33 -1.81 6.31 12.89
N ILE A 34 -1.48 5.38 12.00
CA ILE A 34 -0.64 5.60 10.82
C ILE A 34 -1.53 5.54 9.58
N SER A 35 -1.62 6.64 8.85
CA SER A 35 -2.34 6.72 7.59
C SER A 35 -1.34 6.90 6.45
N ILE A 36 -1.30 5.95 5.51
CA ILE A 36 -0.49 6.06 4.30
C ILE A 36 -1.39 6.14 3.07
N THR A 37 -1.06 7.04 2.16
CA THR A 37 -1.69 7.11 0.84
C THR A 37 -0.73 6.50 -0.17
N ILE A 38 -1.17 5.47 -0.87
CA ILE A 38 -0.42 4.81 -1.95
C ILE A 38 -1.16 4.95 -3.28
N THR A 39 -0.41 5.08 -4.36
CA THR A 39 -0.96 5.16 -5.73
C THR A 39 -0.26 4.17 -6.63
N LYS A 40 -0.95 3.69 -7.64
CA LYS A 40 -0.40 2.88 -8.71
C LYS A 40 -0.77 3.53 -10.03
N LYS A 41 0.23 3.73 -10.88
CA LYS A 41 -0.01 4.14 -12.26
C LYS A 41 -0.49 2.93 -13.03
N LEU A 42 -1.60 3.09 -13.73
CA LEU A 42 -2.20 2.06 -14.53
C LEU A 42 -1.85 2.31 -15.99
N SER A 43 -1.46 1.27 -16.70
CA SER A 43 -1.31 1.28 -18.16
C SER A 43 -2.53 0.65 -18.80
N GLU A 44 -2.90 1.04 -20.02
CA GLU A 44 -4.09 0.51 -20.73
C GLU A 44 -4.08 -1.03 -20.88
N THR A 45 -2.90 -1.66 -20.75
CA THR A 45 -2.68 -3.11 -20.79
C THR A 45 -2.91 -3.84 -19.45
N ASP A 46 -3.07 -3.13 -18.33
CA ASP A 46 -3.14 -3.73 -16.99
C ASP A 46 -4.54 -4.26 -16.62
N PHE A 47 -5.55 -3.99 -17.47
CA PHE A 47 -6.93 -4.40 -17.22
C PHE A 47 -7.39 -5.39 -18.28
N THR A 48 -7.49 -6.66 -17.88
CA THR A 48 -8.57 -7.51 -18.37
C THR A 48 -9.67 -7.43 -17.32
N GLU A 49 -10.90 -7.09 -17.72
CA GLU A 49 -12.05 -7.12 -16.81
C GLU A 49 -12.12 -8.52 -16.19
N GLY A 50 -11.82 -8.62 -14.89
CA GLY A 50 -11.94 -9.88 -14.18
C GLY A 50 -13.41 -10.30 -14.16
N THR A 51 -13.71 -11.48 -14.72
CA THR A 51 -15.04 -12.08 -14.58
C THR A 51 -15.36 -12.26 -13.10
N ALA A 52 -16.47 -11.69 -12.64
CA ALA A 52 -16.97 -11.88 -11.29
C ALA A 52 -17.15 -13.39 -11.03
N VAL A 53 -16.46 -13.91 -10.01
CA VAL A 53 -16.66 -15.31 -9.57
C VAL A 53 -17.91 -15.31 -8.68
N PRO A 54 -18.99 -16.04 -9.06
CA PRO A 54 -20.18 -16.13 -8.21
C PRO A 54 -19.83 -16.82 -6.89
N SER A 55 -20.42 -16.32 -5.80
CA SER A 55 -20.26 -16.82 -4.43
C SER A 55 -20.90 -18.18 -4.21
#